data_AF-A0A8J7RQ89-F1
#
_entry.id   AF-A0A8J7RQ89-F1
#
_cell.length_a   1.000
_cell.length_b   1.000
_cell.length_c   1.000
_cell.angle_alpha   90.00
_cell.angle_beta   90.00
_cell.angle_gamma   90.00
#
_symmetry.space_group_name_H-M   'P 1'
#
loop_
_entity.id
_entity.type
_entity.pdbx_description
1 polymer ?
#
loop_
_entity_poly.entity_id
_entity_poly.type
_entity_poly.pdbx_seq_one_letter_code
_entity_poly.pdbx_strand_id
1 'polypeptide(L)'
;MGSPEKTRIGHLVIITGPTSSGKSTLLASMRNGELNEKLKSLLPAGAAAWEEYPCSAFDGSVKLDESKEGMVLHYDIMRPFKKFLDSYEDDLASGLMDLADNVTIVFIKPDRDVLLRQLQEGEFKGGKVETGKGAMYLRSLLTRSMRVIPSSVRQFVKNVLVPGQRKSITDFNKILYFRYQESGWLENWYDKFEAFIARKKENGTRIRIFFVKPGTAGRKNWVLIE
;
A
#
# COMPACT_ATOMS: atom_id res chain seq x y z
N MET A 1 -37.40 -14.73 -8.54
CA MET A 1 -35.92 -14.69 -8.61
C MET A 1 -35.45 -13.85 -7.44
N GLY A 2 -34.81 -14.45 -6.43
CA GLY A 2 -34.21 -13.67 -5.33
C GLY A 2 -33.05 -12.84 -5.89
N SER A 3 -32.94 -11.58 -5.48
CA SER A 3 -31.75 -10.79 -5.78
C SER A 3 -30.53 -11.56 -5.25
N PRO A 4 -29.43 -11.69 -6.03
CA PRO A 4 -28.23 -12.36 -5.54
C PRO A 4 -27.83 -11.71 -4.22
N GLU A 5 -27.62 -12.53 -3.19
CA GLU A 5 -27.22 -12.07 -1.88
C GLU A 5 -25.90 -11.31 -2.05
N LYS A 6 -25.89 -10.03 -1.66
CA LYS A 6 -24.67 -9.22 -1.79
C LYS A 6 -23.60 -9.82 -0.90
N THR A 7 -22.43 -10.10 -1.46
CA THR A 7 -21.28 -10.57 -0.68
C THR A 7 -20.96 -9.61 0.46
N ARG A 8 -20.81 -10.15 1.67
CA ARG A 8 -20.53 -9.38 2.90
C ARG A 8 -19.25 -9.84 3.58
N ILE A 9 -18.60 -8.90 4.27
CA ILE A 9 -17.44 -9.15 5.14
C ILE A 9 -17.86 -8.79 6.57
N GLY A 10 -17.87 -9.73 7.50
CA GLY A 10 -18.25 -9.42 8.90
C GLY A 10 -17.28 -8.43 9.54
N HIS A 11 -15.98 -8.64 9.37
CA HIS A 11 -14.95 -7.72 9.86
C HIS A 11 -13.74 -7.63 8.92
N LEU A 12 -13.41 -6.43 8.47
CA LEU A 12 -12.22 -6.15 7.67
C LEU A 12 -11.10 -5.56 8.55
N VAL A 13 -9.96 -6.24 8.63
CA VAL A 13 -8.74 -5.69 9.23
C VAL A 13 -7.86 -5.13 8.11
N ILE A 14 -7.54 -3.84 8.17
CA ILE A 14 -6.69 -3.18 7.19
C ILE A 14 -5.33 -2.90 7.85
N ILE A 15 -4.28 -3.57 7.37
CA ILE A 15 -2.91 -3.23 7.73
C ILE A 15 -2.38 -2.25 6.69
N THR A 16 -2.20 -0.99 7.11
CA THR A 16 -1.90 0.11 6.19
C THR A 16 -0.71 0.97 6.63
N GLY A 17 -0.18 1.74 5.70
CA GLY A 17 1.01 2.55 5.87
C GLY A 17 1.69 2.83 4.52
N PRO A 18 2.65 3.78 4.48
CA PRO A 18 3.40 4.08 3.27
C PRO A 18 4.21 2.88 2.79
N THR A 19 4.76 2.99 1.59
CA THR A 19 5.65 1.95 1.06
C THR A 19 6.84 1.78 1.99
N SER A 20 7.28 0.53 2.18
CA SER A 20 8.38 0.18 3.08
C SER A 20 8.15 0.37 4.58
N SER A 21 6.95 0.77 5.04
CA SER A 21 6.68 0.98 6.47
C SER A 21 6.73 -0.27 7.37
N GLY A 22 6.93 -1.46 6.80
CA GLY A 22 6.98 -2.72 7.56
C GLY A 22 5.65 -3.47 7.67
N LYS A 23 4.65 -3.14 6.84
CA LYS A 23 3.34 -3.83 6.79
C LYS A 23 3.46 -5.35 6.71
N SER A 24 4.26 -5.87 5.78
CA SER A 24 4.52 -7.31 5.64
C SER A 24 5.12 -7.92 6.91
N THR A 25 5.99 -7.19 7.61
CA THR A 25 6.57 -7.65 8.88
C THR A 25 5.53 -7.68 10.00
N LEU A 26 4.65 -6.68 10.08
CA LEU A 26 3.55 -6.67 11.04
C LEU A 26 2.57 -7.82 10.77
N LEU A 27 2.20 -8.04 9.50
CA LEU A 27 1.34 -9.15 9.09
C LEU A 27 1.96 -10.53 9.40
N ALA A 28 3.26 -10.69 9.21
CA ALA A 28 3.96 -11.91 9.62
C ALA A 28 3.95 -12.08 11.15
N SER A 29 4.20 -10.99 11.89
CA SER A 29 4.16 -11.01 13.36
C SER A 29 2.75 -11.37 13.88
N MET A 30 1.70 -10.85 13.24
CA MET A 30 0.31 -11.18 13.54
C MET A 30 0.00 -12.66 13.34
N ARG A 31 0.35 -13.22 12.17
CA ARG A 31 0.13 -14.64 11.84
C ARG A 31 0.88 -15.59 12.76
N ASN A 32 2.10 -15.22 13.13
CA ASN A 32 2.95 -16.03 14.00
C ASN A 32 2.63 -15.87 15.49
N GLY A 33 1.63 -15.06 15.87
CA GLY A 33 1.29 -14.79 17.26
C GLY A 33 2.35 -13.98 18.03
N GLU A 34 3.25 -13.30 17.32
CA GLU A 34 4.40 -12.55 17.86
C GLU A 34 4.04 -11.10 18.25
N LEU A 35 2.79 -10.65 18.05
CA LEU A 35 2.36 -9.33 18.52
C LEU A 35 2.38 -9.25 20.05
N ASN A 36 2.64 -8.06 20.60
CA ASN A 36 2.45 -7.86 22.05
C ASN A 36 0.97 -7.91 22.42
N GLU A 37 0.68 -8.20 23.70
CA GLU A 37 -0.68 -8.39 24.20
C GLU A 37 -1.58 -7.15 24.00
N LYS A 38 -1.01 -5.93 24.14
CA LYS A 38 -1.77 -4.68 23.92
C LYS A 38 -2.29 -4.58 22.48
N LEU A 39 -1.49 -4.95 21.48
CA LEU A 39 -1.93 -4.95 20.07
C LEU A 39 -2.86 -6.11 19.76
N LYS A 40 -2.60 -7.30 20.31
CA LYS A 40 -3.50 -8.46 20.15
C LYS A 40 -4.91 -8.15 20.64
N SER A 41 -5.04 -7.50 21.80
CA SER A 41 -6.35 -7.16 22.37
C SER A 41 -7.16 -6.13 21.56
N LEU A 42 -6.51 -5.40 20.65
CA LEU A 42 -7.17 -4.43 19.77
C LEU A 42 -7.66 -5.05 18.45
N LEU A 43 -7.18 -6.26 18.12
CA LEU A 43 -7.58 -6.98 16.92
C LEU A 43 -8.82 -7.85 17.19
N PRO A 44 -9.65 -8.12 16.18
CA PRO A 44 -10.75 -9.08 16.32
C PRO A 44 -10.25 -10.47 16.69
N ALA A 45 -11.06 -11.22 17.42
CA ALA A 45 -10.75 -12.62 17.74
C ALA A 45 -10.56 -13.42 16.43
N GLY A 46 -9.51 -14.23 16.39
CA GLY A 46 -9.20 -15.05 15.20
C GLY A 46 -8.56 -14.30 14.02
N ALA A 47 -8.38 -12.97 14.07
CA ALA A 47 -7.86 -12.19 12.94
C ALA A 47 -6.49 -12.66 12.41
N ALA A 48 -5.67 -13.30 13.24
CA ALA A 48 -4.39 -13.88 12.83
C ALA A 48 -4.52 -15.06 11.84
N ALA A 49 -5.68 -15.73 11.81
CA ALA A 49 -5.97 -16.87 10.94
C ALA A 49 -6.79 -16.49 9.69
N TRP A 50 -7.25 -15.24 9.58
CA TRP A 50 -8.02 -14.78 8.43
C TRP A 50 -7.16 -14.69 7.17
N GLU A 51 -7.83 -14.86 6.02
CA GLU A 51 -7.19 -14.80 4.72
C GLU A 51 -6.65 -13.38 4.44
N GLU A 52 -5.38 -13.30 4.04
CA GLU A 52 -4.72 -12.05 3.65
C GLU A 52 -4.90 -11.81 2.16
N TYR A 53 -5.40 -10.63 1.82
CA TYR A 53 -5.43 -10.16 0.45
C TYR A 53 -4.45 -9.00 0.26
N PRO A 54 -3.43 -9.15 -0.60
CA PRO A 54 -2.62 -8.03 -1.00
C PRO A 54 -3.49 -7.10 -1.85
N CYS A 55 -3.44 -5.79 -1.61
CA CYS A 55 -4.21 -4.84 -2.43
C CYS A 55 -3.90 -5.00 -3.93
N SER A 56 -2.70 -5.45 -4.32
CA SER A 56 -2.33 -5.72 -5.72
C SER A 56 -3.22 -6.75 -6.41
N ALA A 57 -3.90 -7.64 -5.67
CA ALA A 57 -4.85 -8.59 -6.24
C ALA A 57 -6.17 -7.92 -6.69
N PHE A 58 -6.52 -6.76 -6.14
CA PHE A 58 -7.75 -6.05 -6.51
C PHE A 58 -7.53 -5.11 -7.69
N ASP A 59 -7.30 -5.70 -8.87
CA ASP A 59 -7.29 -5.03 -10.16
C ASP A 59 -8.57 -5.31 -10.98
N GLY A 60 -9.63 -5.77 -10.30
CA GLY A 60 -10.90 -6.20 -10.89
C GLY A 60 -11.02 -7.71 -11.08
N SER A 61 -9.96 -8.48 -10.81
CA SER A 61 -9.96 -9.94 -10.96
C SER A 61 -10.44 -10.71 -9.73
N VAL A 62 -10.30 -10.16 -8.52
CA VAL A 62 -10.77 -10.81 -7.30
C VAL A 62 -12.28 -10.72 -7.22
N LYS A 63 -12.92 -11.87 -7.28
CA LYS A 63 -14.34 -12.01 -6.95
C LYS A 63 -14.46 -12.48 -5.51
N LEU A 64 -15.25 -11.75 -4.73
CA LEU A 64 -15.71 -12.25 -3.44
C LEU A 64 -16.98 -13.03 -3.73
N ASP A 65 -16.82 -14.33 -4.01
CA ASP A 65 -17.92 -15.19 -4.42
C ASP A 65 -18.81 -15.61 -3.25
N GLU A 66 -18.33 -15.44 -2.01
CA GLU A 66 -19.01 -15.85 -0.78
C GLU A 66 -18.78 -14.83 0.34
N SER A 67 -19.76 -14.73 1.25
CA SER A 67 -19.62 -13.93 2.47
C SER A 67 -18.56 -14.51 3.39
N LYS A 68 -17.76 -13.65 4.01
CA LYS A 68 -16.66 -14.03 4.90
C LYS A 68 -16.89 -13.47 6.31
N GLU A 69 -16.59 -14.27 7.34
CA GLU A 69 -16.61 -13.80 8.73
C GLU A 69 -15.62 -12.64 8.93
N GLY A 70 -14.40 -12.77 8.39
CA GLY A 70 -13.41 -11.72 8.41
C GLY A 70 -12.34 -11.86 7.32
N MET A 71 -11.63 -10.75 7.09
CA MET A 71 -10.60 -10.64 6.06
C MET A 71 -9.49 -9.69 6.54
N VAL A 72 -8.26 -9.94 6.10
CA VAL A 72 -7.13 -9.01 6.27
C VAL A 72 -6.75 -8.40 4.93
N LEU A 73 -6.80 -7.07 4.83
CA LEU A 73 -6.34 -6.32 3.66
C LEU A 73 -4.97 -5.71 3.93
N HIS A 74 -3.98 -6.08 3.10
CA HIS A 74 -2.68 -5.43 3.08
C HIS A 74 -2.70 -4.24 2.12
N TYR A 75 -2.89 -3.05 2.69
CA TYR A 75 -3.12 -1.81 1.94
C TYR A 75 -1.90 -0.88 1.98
N ASP A 76 -1.65 -0.15 0.90
CA ASP A 76 -0.59 0.86 0.83
C ASP A 76 -1.24 2.22 0.60
N ILE A 77 -1.06 3.17 1.53
CA ILE A 77 -1.67 4.51 1.39
C ILE A 77 -1.16 5.24 0.14
N MET A 78 0.00 4.86 -0.41
CA MET A 78 0.55 5.42 -1.64
C MET A 78 -0.08 4.81 -2.90
N ARG A 79 -1.08 3.94 -2.77
CA ARG A 79 -1.66 3.22 -3.90
C ARG A 79 -2.29 4.15 -4.95
N PRO A 80 -3.04 5.22 -4.61
CA PRO A 80 -3.51 6.17 -5.61
C PRO A 80 -2.37 6.77 -6.45
N PHE A 81 -1.26 7.16 -5.80
CA PHE A 81 -0.07 7.61 -6.52
C PHE A 81 0.52 6.55 -7.46
N LYS A 82 0.63 5.29 -6.98
CA LYS A 82 1.17 4.16 -7.76
C LYS A 82 0.31 3.80 -8.96
N LYS A 83 -1.01 3.97 -8.83
CA LYS A 83 -2.02 3.58 -9.83
C LYS A 83 -2.53 4.77 -10.64
N PHE A 84 -2.02 5.97 -10.40
CA PHE A 84 -2.48 7.22 -11.02
C PHE A 84 -3.98 7.45 -10.85
N LEU A 85 -4.48 7.18 -9.64
CA LEU A 85 -5.86 7.46 -9.25
C LEU A 85 -5.94 8.87 -8.66
N ASP A 86 -7.06 9.54 -8.89
CA ASP A 86 -7.30 10.89 -8.37
C ASP A 86 -7.58 10.86 -6.86
N SER A 87 -8.25 9.81 -6.39
CA SER A 87 -8.66 9.67 -5.00
C SER A 87 -8.54 8.23 -4.47
N TYR A 88 -8.85 8.03 -3.18
CA TYR A 88 -8.93 6.69 -2.60
C TYR A 88 -10.25 6.01 -2.97
N GLU A 89 -11.30 6.79 -3.22
CA GLU A 89 -12.62 6.34 -3.64
C GLU A 89 -12.59 5.64 -5.00
N ASP A 90 -11.62 5.98 -5.86
CA ASP A 90 -11.41 5.35 -7.16
C ASP A 90 -10.65 4.00 -7.07
N ASP A 91 -10.16 3.61 -5.89
CA ASP A 91 -9.41 2.37 -5.69
C ASP A 91 -10.33 1.21 -5.31
N LEU A 92 -10.42 0.20 -6.17
CA LEU A 92 -11.24 -1.00 -5.92
C LEU A 92 -10.94 -1.69 -4.59
N ALA A 93 -9.68 -1.67 -4.14
CA ALA A 93 -9.31 -2.26 -2.85
C ALA A 93 -9.91 -1.50 -1.66
N SER A 94 -10.10 -0.18 -1.78
CA SER A 94 -10.70 0.63 -0.72
C SER A 94 -12.22 0.41 -0.64
N GLY A 95 -12.86 0.05 -1.76
CA GLY A 95 -14.28 -0.31 -1.84
C GLY A 95 -14.67 -1.51 -0.97
N LEU A 96 -13.72 -2.35 -0.56
CA LEU A 96 -13.97 -3.44 0.39
C LEU A 96 -14.48 -2.95 1.75
N MET A 97 -14.19 -1.70 2.11
CA MET A 97 -14.72 -1.09 3.32
C MET A 97 -16.24 -0.94 3.28
N ASP A 98 -16.83 -0.80 2.09
CA ASP A 98 -18.28 -0.66 1.90
C ASP A 98 -19.01 -2.02 1.99
N LEU A 99 -18.27 -3.12 1.89
CA LEU A 99 -18.78 -4.49 2.04
C LEU A 99 -18.66 -5.00 3.48
N ALA A 100 -17.95 -4.27 4.34
CA ALA A 100 -17.60 -4.72 5.69
C ALA A 100 -18.55 -4.16 6.76
N ASP A 101 -19.07 -5.02 7.65
CA ASP A 101 -19.91 -4.57 8.77
C ASP A 101 -19.08 -3.81 9.82
N ASN A 102 -17.83 -4.21 10.02
CA ASN A 102 -16.86 -3.57 10.91
C ASN A 102 -15.49 -3.46 10.24
N VAL A 103 -14.77 -2.39 10.53
CA VAL A 103 -13.41 -2.17 10.02
C VAL A 103 -12.46 -1.85 11.18
N THR A 104 -11.33 -2.56 11.24
CA THR A 104 -10.21 -2.23 12.13
C THR A 104 -9.00 -1.84 11.28
N ILE A 105 -8.51 -0.62 11.45
CA ILE A 105 -7.34 -0.10 10.73
C ILE A 105 -6.13 -0.07 11.65
N VAL A 106 -5.09 -0.80 11.28
CA VAL A 106 -3.78 -0.73 11.91
C VAL A 106 -2.88 0.13 11.04
N PHE A 107 -2.68 1.38 11.45
CA PHE A 107 -1.94 2.36 10.65
C PHE A 107 -0.49 2.44 11.11
N ILE A 108 0.43 1.95 10.29
CA ILE A 108 1.86 2.05 10.53
C ILE A 108 2.37 3.44 10.10
N LYS A 109 2.82 4.23 11.08
CA LYS A 109 3.40 5.57 10.91
C LYS A 109 4.85 5.61 11.43
N PRO A 110 5.83 5.07 10.68
CA PRO A 110 7.23 5.22 11.04
C PRO A 110 7.70 6.65 10.76
N ASP A 111 8.76 7.08 11.46
CA ASP A 111 9.41 8.35 11.16
C ASP A 111 10.01 8.34 9.75
N ARG A 112 10.06 9.51 9.10
CA ARG A 112 10.58 9.67 7.74
C ARG A 112 11.97 9.06 7.54
N ASP A 113 12.86 9.27 8.50
CA ASP A 113 14.25 8.77 8.44
C ASP A 113 14.31 7.24 8.46
N VAL A 114 13.36 6.59 9.14
CA VAL A 114 13.22 5.13 9.15
C VAL A 114 12.80 4.63 7.76
N LEU A 115 11.86 5.30 7.10
CA LEU A 115 11.43 4.95 5.74
C LEU A 115 12.55 5.13 4.71
N LEU A 116 13.28 6.25 4.78
CA LEU A 116 14.41 6.53 3.90
C LEU A 116 15.50 5.45 4.04
N ARG A 117 15.87 5.12 5.29
CA ARG A 117 16.81 4.03 5.57
C ARG A 117 16.31 2.68 5.05
N GLN A 118 15.04 2.35 5.26
CA GLN A 118 14.46 1.09 4.79
C GLN A 118 14.43 0.98 3.25
N LEU A 119 14.14 2.07 2.55
CA LEU A 119 14.19 2.12 1.08
C LEU A 119 15.62 1.91 0.58
N GLN A 120 16.61 2.59 1.17
CA GLN A 120 18.02 2.39 0.86
C GLN A 120 18.43 0.93 1.10
N GLU A 121 18.19 0.39 2.30
CA GLU A 121 18.54 -0.99 2.64
C GLU A 121 17.87 -2.02 1.72
N GLY A 122 16.62 -1.77 1.31
CA GLY A 122 15.87 -2.63 0.38
C GLY A 122 16.46 -2.63 -1.04
N GLU A 123 16.90 -1.49 -1.54
CA GLU A 123 17.59 -1.39 -2.84
C GLU A 123 18.99 -2.03 -2.80
N PHE A 124 19.76 -1.81 -1.73
CA PHE A 124 21.13 -2.29 -1.64
C PHE A 124 21.25 -3.78 -1.35
N LYS A 125 20.27 -4.40 -0.66
CA LYS A 125 20.27 -5.86 -0.44
C LYS A 125 19.71 -6.66 -1.61
N GLY A 126 18.94 -6.03 -2.50
CA GLY A 126 18.24 -6.70 -3.61
C GLY A 126 18.99 -6.75 -4.95
N GLY A 127 20.19 -6.16 -5.06
CA GLY A 127 20.83 -5.92 -6.36
C GLY A 127 22.26 -6.44 -6.52
N LYS A 128 22.43 -7.73 -6.84
CA LYS A 128 23.31 -8.06 -7.97
C LYS A 128 22.57 -7.58 -9.22
N VAL A 129 22.81 -6.34 -9.61
CA VAL A 129 22.26 -5.79 -10.86
C VAL A 129 22.96 -6.51 -12.01
N GLU A 130 22.31 -7.49 -12.61
CA GLU A 130 22.71 -7.95 -13.94
C GLU A 130 22.57 -6.77 -14.90
N THR A 131 23.71 -6.20 -15.28
CA THR A 131 23.86 -5.24 -16.39
C THR A 131 23.59 -5.96 -17.71
N GLY A 132 22.35 -6.40 -17.91
CA GLY A 132 21.88 -7.03 -19.14
C GLY A 132 21.60 -5.99 -20.21
N LYS A 133 22.17 -6.20 -21.39
CA LYS A 133 22.18 -5.42 -22.65
C LYS A 133 20.87 -4.76 -23.12
N GLY A 134 19.73 -4.95 -22.43
CA GLY A 134 18.42 -4.40 -22.80
C GLY A 134 18.28 -2.87 -22.69
N ALA A 135 19.03 -2.22 -21.78
CA ALA A 135 18.97 -0.76 -21.62
C ALA A 135 19.54 0.01 -22.82
N MET A 136 20.43 -0.61 -23.61
CA MET A 136 21.07 0.04 -24.76
C MET A 136 20.15 0.04 -26.00
N TYR A 137 19.27 -0.94 -26.16
CA TYR A 137 18.39 -1.07 -27.33
C TYR A 137 17.19 -0.10 -27.30
N LEU A 138 16.68 0.24 -26.11
CA LEU A 138 15.58 1.21 -25.98
C LEU A 138 16.02 2.66 -26.26
N ARG A 139 17.29 2.97 -26.02
CA ARG A 139 17.83 4.32 -26.19
C ARG A 139 17.86 4.75 -27.66
N SER A 140 18.01 3.81 -28.61
CA SER A 140 18.05 4.09 -30.05
C SER A 140 16.67 4.27 -30.68
N LEU A 141 15.64 3.58 -30.17
CA LEU A 141 14.25 3.69 -30.67
C LEU A 141 13.57 4.99 -30.20
N LEU A 142 13.80 5.42 -28.96
CA LEU A 142 13.21 6.64 -28.42
C LEU A 142 13.80 7.92 -29.04
N THR A 143 15.01 7.87 -29.61
CA THR A 143 15.64 9.03 -30.24
C THR A 143 15.07 9.41 -31.61
N ARG A 144 14.39 8.47 -32.31
CA ARG A 144 13.91 8.72 -33.69
C ARG A 144 12.49 9.30 -33.74
N SER A 145 11.63 8.96 -32.79
CA SER A 145 10.19 9.32 -32.81
C SER A 145 9.84 10.58 -32.01
N MET A 146 10.78 11.14 -31.24
CA MET A 146 10.47 12.21 -30.28
C MET A 146 10.49 13.63 -30.86
N ARG A 147 10.92 13.85 -32.11
CA ARG A 147 11.14 15.21 -32.68
C ARG A 147 9.90 16.09 -32.79
N VAL A 148 8.69 15.53 -32.72
CA VAL A 148 7.43 16.26 -32.91
C VAL A 148 6.70 16.59 -31.59
N ILE A 149 7.18 16.08 -30.46
CA ILE A 149 6.49 16.23 -29.16
C ILE A 149 7.11 17.38 -28.34
N PRO A 150 6.31 18.32 -27.78
CA PRO A 150 6.77 19.38 -26.89
C PRO A 150 7.61 18.87 -25.71
N SER A 151 8.63 19.63 -25.30
CA SER A 151 9.63 19.22 -24.30
C SER A 151 9.03 18.85 -22.93
N SER A 152 7.94 19.50 -22.52
CA SER A 152 7.22 19.23 -21.28
C SER A 152 6.54 17.85 -21.28
N VAL A 153 5.96 17.44 -22.40
CA VAL A 153 5.28 16.14 -22.57
C VAL A 153 6.30 15.02 -22.82
N ARG A 154 7.42 15.34 -23.46
CA ARG A 154 8.50 14.39 -23.76
C ARG A 154 9.09 13.75 -22.49
N GLN A 155 9.17 14.50 -21.39
CA GLN A 155 9.66 13.99 -20.09
C GLN A 155 8.65 13.04 -19.43
N PHE A 156 7.35 13.32 -19.57
CA PHE A 156 6.27 12.49 -19.03
C PHE A 156 6.08 11.19 -19.85
N VAL A 157 6.07 11.28 -21.18
CA VAL A 157 5.95 10.12 -22.09
C VAL A 157 7.13 9.16 -21.93
N LYS A 158 8.37 9.65 -21.77
CA LYS A 158 9.54 8.82 -21.42
C LYS A 158 9.37 8.05 -20.10
N ASN A 159 8.62 8.60 -19.16
CA ASN A 159 8.45 8.03 -17.83
C ASN A 159 7.23 7.10 -17.73
N VAL A 160 6.28 7.19 -18.67
CA VAL A 160 4.97 6.51 -18.58
C VAL A 160 4.76 5.44 -19.66
N LEU A 161 5.31 5.60 -20.87
CA LEU A 161 4.89 4.82 -22.06
C LEU A 161 5.94 3.84 -22.61
N VAL A 162 6.55 3.00 -21.75
CA VAL A 162 7.07 1.71 -22.24
C VAL A 162 6.21 0.59 -21.66
N PRO A 163 5.07 0.25 -22.29
CA PRO A 163 4.32 -0.95 -21.96
C PRO A 163 5.22 -2.15 -22.28
N GLY A 164 5.45 -3.02 -21.29
CA GLY A 164 6.16 -4.29 -21.48
C GLY A 164 7.54 -4.39 -20.83
N GLN A 165 8.11 -3.29 -20.31
CA GLN A 165 9.22 -3.40 -19.36
C GLN A 165 8.67 -3.28 -17.95
N ARG A 166 8.70 -4.38 -17.20
CA ARG A 166 8.68 -4.34 -15.74
C ARG A 166 9.78 -3.38 -15.34
N LYS A 167 9.46 -2.11 -15.04
CA LYS A 167 10.39 -1.23 -14.34
C LYS A 167 10.88 -2.04 -13.16
N SER A 168 12.18 -2.21 -13.05
CA SER A 168 12.73 -2.88 -11.88
C SER A 168 12.16 -2.17 -10.66
N ILE A 169 11.73 -2.92 -9.65
CA ILE A 169 11.19 -2.37 -8.39
C ILE A 169 12.11 -1.25 -7.85
N THR A 170 13.40 -1.34 -8.18
CA THR A 170 14.46 -0.34 -7.97
C THR A 170 14.18 1.05 -8.53
N ASP A 171 13.55 1.21 -9.70
CA ASP A 171 13.31 2.56 -10.27
C ASP A 171 12.18 3.30 -9.56
N PHE A 172 11.17 2.58 -9.10
CA PHE A 172 10.07 3.17 -8.35
C PHE A 172 10.47 3.48 -6.90
N ASN A 173 11.26 2.62 -6.27
CA ASN A 173 11.81 2.87 -4.94
C ASN A 173 12.70 4.13 -4.91
N LYS A 174 13.48 4.40 -5.97
CA LYS A 174 14.22 5.66 -6.12
C LYS A 174 13.30 6.87 -6.16
N ILE A 175 12.22 6.80 -6.94
CA ILE A 175 11.22 7.88 -6.98
C ILE A 175 10.67 8.12 -5.57
N LEU A 176 10.26 7.06 -4.87
CA LEU A 176 9.77 7.18 -3.50
C LEU A 176 10.82 7.75 -2.55
N TYR A 177 12.08 7.35 -2.68
CA TYR A 177 13.17 7.86 -1.87
C TYR A 177 13.27 9.39 -2.00
N PHE A 178 13.33 9.91 -3.23
CA PHE A 178 13.36 11.36 -3.46
C PHE A 178 12.09 12.05 -2.97
N ARG A 179 10.91 11.45 -3.18
CA ARG A 179 9.65 12.02 -2.69
C ARG A 179 9.55 12.06 -1.17
N TYR A 180 10.06 11.05 -0.47
CA TYR A 180 10.12 11.07 0.99
C TYR A 180 11.12 12.10 1.54
N GLN A 181 12.04 12.63 0.74
CA GLN A 181 12.89 13.75 1.17
C GLN A 181 12.17 15.11 1.07
N GLU A 182 11.13 15.22 0.25
CA GLU A 182 10.34 16.45 0.12
C GLU A 182 9.54 16.71 1.40
N SER A 183 9.73 17.88 2.02
CA SER A 183 9.03 18.27 3.25
C SER A 183 7.51 18.32 3.01
N GLY A 184 6.73 17.69 3.90
CA GLY A 184 5.28 17.70 3.84
C GLY A 184 4.68 16.72 2.82
N TRP A 185 5.49 16.08 1.97
CA TRP A 185 4.96 15.21 0.93
C TRP A 185 4.33 13.94 1.52
N LEU A 186 5.02 13.30 2.47
CA LEU A 186 4.52 12.10 3.14
C LEU A 186 3.36 12.45 4.08
N GLU A 187 3.46 13.56 4.80
CA GLU A 187 2.42 14.08 5.68
C GLU A 187 1.12 14.31 4.92
N ASN A 188 1.18 14.92 3.73
CA ASN A 188 0.02 15.09 2.86
C ASN A 188 -0.63 13.75 2.46
N TRP A 189 0.13 12.66 2.32
CA TRP A 189 -0.47 11.33 2.09
C TRP A 189 -1.13 10.74 3.33
N TYR A 190 -0.58 11.00 4.51
CA TYR A 190 -1.24 10.65 5.77
C TYR A 190 -2.56 11.41 5.91
N ASP A 191 -2.54 12.73 5.71
CA ASP A 191 -3.72 13.60 5.82
C ASP A 191 -4.82 13.20 4.82
N LYS A 192 -4.45 12.92 3.57
CA LYS A 192 -5.41 12.46 2.55
C LYS A 192 -6.08 11.14 2.93
N PHE A 193 -5.30 10.18 3.44
CA PHE A 193 -5.86 8.89 3.86
C PHE A 193 -6.76 9.05 5.09
N GLU A 194 -6.36 9.86 6.06
CA GLU A 194 -7.18 10.14 7.25
C GLU A 194 -8.48 10.85 6.90
N ALA A 195 -8.45 11.83 6.00
CA ALA A 195 -9.64 12.48 5.49
C ALA A 195 -10.58 11.49 4.77
N PHE A 196 -10.03 10.54 4.00
CA PHE A 196 -10.81 9.46 3.40
C PHE A 196 -11.48 8.57 4.47
N ILE A 197 -10.74 8.17 5.51
CA ILE A 197 -11.29 7.39 6.63
C ILE A 197 -12.37 8.16 7.38
N ALA A 198 -12.19 9.46 7.60
CA ALA A 198 -13.19 10.32 8.24
C ALA A 198 -14.50 10.35 7.45
N ARG A 199 -14.44 10.55 6.12
CA ARG A 199 -15.63 10.48 5.24
C ARG A 199 -16.32 9.13 5.30
N LYS A 200 -15.58 8.01 5.34
CA LYS A 200 -16.17 6.67 5.50
C LYS A 200 -16.90 6.53 6.83
N LYS A 201 -16.36 7.07 7.93
CA LYS A 201 -17.05 7.10 9.23
C LYS A 201 -18.34 7.93 9.19
N GLU A 202 -18.29 9.10 8.56
CA GLU A 202 -19.46 9.98 8.38
C GLU A 202 -20.58 9.29 7.58
N ASN A 203 -20.21 8.45 6.62
CA ASN A 203 -21.14 7.62 5.85
C ASN A 203 -21.62 6.35 6.58
N GLY A 204 -21.31 6.22 7.88
CA GLY A 204 -21.84 5.16 8.75
C GLY A 204 -20.97 3.91 8.85
N THR A 205 -19.80 3.84 8.21
CA THR A 205 -18.89 2.69 8.35
C THR A 205 -18.32 2.65 9.78
N ARG A 206 -18.45 1.51 10.46
CA ARG A 206 -17.94 1.30 11.82
C ARG A 206 -16.44 1.07 11.80
N ILE A 207 -15.66 2.15 11.90
CA ILE A 207 -14.19 2.10 11.81
C ILE A 207 -13.54 2.34 13.17
N ARG A 208 -12.70 1.40 13.60
CA ARG A 208 -11.70 1.58 14.67
C ARG A 208 -10.34 1.78 14.04
N ILE A 209 -9.56 2.74 14.54
CA ILE A 209 -8.22 3.04 14.04
C ILE A 209 -7.26 3.09 15.21
N PHE A 210 -6.07 2.54 15.03
CA PHE A 210 -4.96 2.75 15.94
C PHE A 210 -3.64 2.83 15.18
N PHE A 211 -2.73 3.64 15.72
CA PHE A 211 -1.45 3.94 15.11
C PHE A 211 -0.35 3.12 15.74
N VAL A 212 0.56 2.60 14.92
CA VAL A 212 1.71 1.84 15.38
C VAL A 212 2.98 2.30 14.70
N LYS A 213 4.12 2.13 15.37
CA LYS A 213 5.45 2.22 14.74
C LYS A 213 6.34 1.05 15.13
N PRO A 214 7.36 0.74 14.33
CA PRO A 214 8.44 -0.13 14.75
C PRO A 214 9.10 0.44 16.03
N GLY A 215 9.32 -0.42 17.02
CA GLY A 215 10.05 -0.12 18.23
C GLY A 215 11.57 -0.09 18.01
N THR A 216 12.30 0.46 18.97
CA THR A 216 13.77 0.57 18.93
C THR A 216 14.47 -0.79 19.03
N ALA A 217 13.84 -1.78 19.67
CA ALA A 217 14.37 -3.13 19.86
C ALA A 217 14.32 -4.04 18.61
N GLY A 218 14.06 -3.48 17.42
CA GLY A 218 14.06 -4.20 16.15
C GLY A 218 12.69 -4.30 15.48
N ARG A 219 12.68 -4.83 14.25
CA ARG A 219 11.54 -4.79 13.31
C ARG A 219 10.27 -5.54 13.76
N LYS A 220 10.36 -6.36 14.81
CA LYS A 220 9.25 -7.16 15.35
C LYS A 220 8.60 -6.56 16.59
N ASN A 221 9.23 -5.56 17.21
CA ASN A 221 8.62 -4.85 18.32
C ASN A 221 7.74 -3.74 17.74
N TRP A 222 6.44 -3.74 18.03
CA TRP A 222 5.50 -2.74 17.52
C TRP A 222 4.93 -1.94 18.68
N VAL A 223 5.05 -0.62 18.62
CA VAL A 223 4.61 0.27 19.70
C VAL A 223 3.36 1.01 19.24
N LEU A 224 2.32 0.98 20.08
CA LEU A 224 1.13 1.80 19.90
C LEU A 224 1.50 3.26 20.09
N ILE A 225 1.09 4.11 19.15
CA ILE A 225 1.23 5.56 19.25
C ILE A 225 -0.16 6.11 19.58
N GLU A 226 -0.23 6.88 20.66
CA GLU A 226 -1.44 7.60 21.07
C GLU A 226 -1.60 8.88 20.27
#